data_AF-A0A9Q5ZVD9-F1
#
_entry.id   AF-A0A9Q5ZVD9-F1
#
_cell.length_a   1.000
_cell.length_b   1.000
_cell.length_c   1.000
_cell.angle_alpha   90.00
_cell.angle_beta   90.00
_cell.angle_gamma   90.00
#
_symmetry.space_group_name_H-M   'P 1'
#
loop_
_entity.id
_entity.type
_entity.pdbx_description
1 polymer ?
#
loop_
_entity_poly.entity_id
_entity_poly.type
_entity_poly.pdbx_seq_one_letter_code
_entity_poly.pdbx_strand_id
1 'polypeptide(L)'
;MTRLNRLYASSGPEVIIETLQITVGSDVHYLCQGYEDITATTESGNTVTFTACAIDIALPARNADGTQDLKFALCNVDGVVSTTIRNALANRLSASLTYRCFISTDLAAPAEVPYTLKIKSGYWTATEAQITAGYMNILDT
;
A
#
# COMPACT_ATOMS: atom_id res chain seq x y z
N MET A 1 15.34 -2.92 -18.31
CA MET A 1 15.83 -2.23 -17.09
C MET A 1 14.67 -1.42 -16.54
N THR A 2 14.18 -1.72 -15.33
CA THR A 2 13.12 -0.94 -14.69
C THR A 2 13.66 0.42 -14.25
N ARG A 3 12.80 1.43 -14.10
CA ARG A 3 13.22 2.76 -13.64
C ARG A 3 13.84 2.71 -12.24
N LEU A 4 13.40 1.78 -11.40
CA LEU A 4 13.98 1.53 -10.07
C LEU A 4 15.45 1.08 -10.12
N ASN A 5 15.82 0.19 -11.05
CA ASN A 5 17.22 -0.23 -11.21
C ASN A 5 18.17 0.91 -11.63
N ARG A 6 17.64 1.97 -12.27
CA ARG A 6 18.41 3.19 -12.56
C ARG A 6 18.58 4.04 -11.30
N LEU A 7 17.51 4.17 -10.50
CA LEU A 7 17.54 4.95 -9.27
C LEU A 7 18.50 4.36 -8.22
N TYR A 8 18.50 3.05 -8.02
CA TYR A 8 19.47 2.39 -7.13
C TYR A 8 20.94 2.56 -7.57
N ALA A 9 21.19 2.85 -8.85
CA ALA A 9 22.52 3.11 -9.40
C ALA A 9 22.91 4.60 -9.41
N SER A 10 22.01 5.50 -9.00
CA SER A 10 22.16 6.96 -9.08
C SER A 10 22.05 7.57 -7.69
N SER A 11 23.09 8.28 -7.23
CA SER A 11 23.03 9.13 -6.03
C SER A 11 22.25 10.45 -6.27
N GLY A 12 21.19 10.41 -7.08
CA GLY A 12 20.36 11.57 -7.42
C GLY A 12 19.39 11.95 -6.29
N PRO A 13 18.78 13.15 -6.32
CA PRO A 13 17.80 13.62 -5.32
C PRO A 13 16.43 12.95 -5.45
N GLU A 14 16.31 11.94 -6.31
CA GLU A 14 15.06 11.23 -6.58
C GLU A 14 14.70 10.34 -5.39
N VAL A 15 13.47 10.49 -4.89
CA VAL A 15 12.96 9.78 -3.72
C VAL A 15 11.88 8.82 -4.18
N ILE A 16 11.94 7.57 -3.71
CA ILE A 16 10.85 6.61 -3.91
C ILE A 16 9.74 6.97 -2.93
N ILE A 17 8.53 7.17 -3.45
CA ILE A 17 7.34 7.43 -2.64
C ILE A 17 6.47 6.20 -2.70
N GLU A 18 6.43 5.50 -1.57
CA GLU A 18 5.59 4.32 -1.39
C GLU A 18 4.15 4.77 -1.10
N THR A 19 3.19 4.15 -1.78
CA THR A 19 1.77 4.49 -1.65
C THR A 19 0.92 3.25 -1.48
N LEU A 20 -0.15 3.41 -0.71
CA LEU A 20 -1.13 2.37 -0.43
C LEU A 20 -2.52 2.86 -0.80
N GLN A 21 -3.24 2.02 -1.50
CA GLN A 21 -4.68 2.16 -1.69
C GLN A 21 -5.36 1.01 -0.96
N ILE A 22 -6.19 1.34 0.03
CA ILE A 22 -6.98 0.37 0.78
C ILE A 22 -8.42 0.47 0.29
N THR A 23 -8.96 -0.63 -0.23
CA THR A 23 -10.31 -0.71 -0.79
C THR A 23 -11.14 -1.67 0.04
N VAL A 24 -12.26 -1.19 0.59
CA VAL A 24 -13.23 -1.96 1.37
C VAL A 24 -14.63 -1.66 0.84
N GLY A 25 -15.18 -2.55 0.03
CA GLY A 25 -16.46 -2.28 -0.64
C GLY A 25 -16.36 -1.02 -1.52
N SER A 26 -17.14 0.01 -1.20
CA SER A 26 -17.10 1.32 -1.86
C SER A 26 -16.10 2.31 -1.25
N ASP A 27 -15.59 2.03 -0.06
CA ASP A 27 -14.67 2.92 0.64
C ASP A 27 -13.25 2.71 0.10
N VAL A 28 -12.60 3.81 -0.29
CA VAL A 28 -11.22 3.80 -0.80
C VAL A 28 -10.40 4.83 -0.05
N HIS A 29 -9.30 4.39 0.54
CA HIS A 29 -8.34 5.24 1.23
C HIS A 29 -7.02 5.25 0.45
N TYR A 30 -6.51 6.44 0.15
CA TYR A 30 -5.23 6.65 -0.54
C TYR A 30 -4.22 7.27 0.41
N LEU A 31 -3.13 6.55 0.67
CA LEU A 31 -2.09 6.93 1.63
C LEU A 31 -0.73 6.95 0.94
N CYS A 32 0.13 7.91 1.27
CA CYS A 32 1.53 7.93 0.87
C CYS A 32 2.44 7.95 2.09
N GLN A 33 3.59 7.30 1.96
CA GLN A 33 4.66 7.40 2.94
C GLN A 33 5.35 8.74 2.78
N GLY A 34 5.26 9.59 3.81
CA GLY A 34 5.89 10.90 3.80
C GLY A 34 5.27 11.87 4.78
N TYR A 35 5.65 13.13 4.62
CA TYR A 35 5.12 14.25 5.41
C TYR A 35 4.14 15.13 4.65
N GLU A 36 4.11 15.00 3.31
CA GLU A 36 3.29 15.82 2.43
C GLU A 36 2.42 14.93 1.54
N ASP A 37 1.19 15.36 1.33
CA ASP A 37 0.26 14.73 0.41
C ASP A 37 0.83 14.80 -1.01
N ILE A 38 0.61 13.75 -1.79
CA ILE A 38 1.01 13.73 -3.19
C ILE A 38 -0.18 13.52 -4.10
N THR A 39 -0.20 14.20 -5.24
CA THR A 39 -1.18 13.93 -6.30
C THR A 39 -0.49 13.18 -7.42
N ALA A 40 -0.92 11.93 -7.66
CA ALA A 40 -0.30 11.05 -8.64
C ALA A 40 -1.34 10.31 -9.49
N THR A 41 -0.93 9.91 -10.69
CA THR A 41 -1.78 9.18 -11.63
C THR A 41 -1.56 7.68 -11.48
N THR A 42 -2.63 6.96 -11.18
CA THR A 42 -2.66 5.51 -11.04
C THR A 42 -2.53 4.80 -12.39
N GLU A 43 -2.24 3.50 -12.37
CA GLU A 43 -2.21 2.62 -13.55
C GLU A 43 -3.53 2.58 -14.33
N SER A 44 -4.65 2.96 -13.68
CA SER A 44 -5.96 3.07 -14.34
C SER A 44 -6.16 4.41 -15.06
N GLY A 45 -5.18 5.31 -15.03
CA GLY A 45 -5.25 6.66 -15.62
C GLY A 45 -5.96 7.69 -14.74
N ASN A 46 -6.38 7.32 -13.52
CA ASN A 46 -7.02 8.24 -12.59
C ASN A 46 -5.97 9.00 -11.78
N THR A 47 -6.05 10.32 -11.76
CA THR A 47 -5.26 11.19 -10.89
C THR A 47 -5.94 11.28 -9.52
N VAL A 48 -5.23 10.87 -8.48
CA VAL A 48 -5.75 10.82 -7.10
C VAL A 48 -4.75 11.47 -6.13
N THR A 49 -5.26 12.00 -5.03
CA THR A 49 -4.43 12.54 -3.94
C THR A 49 -4.25 11.48 -2.87
N PHE A 50 -2.99 11.13 -2.59
CA PHE A 50 -2.58 10.28 -1.50
C PHE A 50 -2.27 11.15 -0.29
N THR A 51 -2.90 10.83 0.84
CA THR A 51 -2.69 11.55 2.11
C THR A 51 -1.42 11.06 2.80
N ALA A 52 -0.59 11.98 3.28
CA ALA A 52 0.61 11.67 4.02
C ALA A 52 0.30 10.88 5.28
N CYS A 53 0.97 9.75 5.43
CA CYS A 53 0.83 8.88 6.58
C CYS A 53 2.21 8.29 6.92
N ALA A 54 2.46 8.06 8.21
CA ALA A 54 3.59 7.23 8.59
C ALA A 54 3.24 5.79 8.22
N ILE A 55 3.98 5.26 7.24
CA ILE A 55 3.82 3.91 6.72
C ILE A 55 5.17 3.23 6.89
N ASP A 56 5.15 2.03 7.47
CA ASP A 56 6.28 1.12 7.48
C ASP A 56 5.86 -0.20 6.83
N ILE A 57 6.61 -0.61 5.82
CA ILE A 57 6.28 -1.75 4.96
C ILE A 57 7.35 -2.81 5.13
N ALA A 58 6.97 -3.93 5.73
CA ALA A 58 7.81 -5.11 5.76
C ALA A 58 7.62 -5.87 4.44
N LEU A 59 8.35 -5.45 3.40
CA LEU A 59 8.47 -6.21 2.15
C LEU A 59 9.01 -7.61 2.46
N PRO A 60 8.52 -8.67 1.80
CA PRO A 60 8.84 -10.02 2.19
C PRO A 60 10.27 -10.34 1.76
N ALA A 61 11.02 -11.03 2.63
CA ALA A 61 12.14 -11.82 2.13
C ALA A 61 11.56 -12.86 1.16
N ARG A 62 12.16 -13.03 -0.02
CA ARG A 62 11.81 -14.11 -0.95
C ARG A 62 12.12 -15.46 -0.28
N ASN A 63 11.19 -15.99 0.50
CA ASN A 63 11.36 -17.27 1.19
C ASN A 63 10.50 -18.34 0.49
N ALA A 64 11.07 -19.56 0.40
CA ALA A 64 10.58 -20.66 -0.43
C ALA A 64 9.28 -21.35 0.05
N ASP A 65 8.69 -20.90 1.16
CA ASP A 65 7.58 -21.56 1.86
C ASP A 65 6.17 -21.23 1.32
N GLY A 66 6.07 -20.61 0.15
CA GLY A 66 4.83 -20.50 -0.62
C GLY A 66 3.72 -19.62 -0.03
N THR A 67 3.87 -19.11 1.20
CA THR A 67 2.93 -18.17 1.82
C THR A 67 3.61 -16.81 2.01
N GLN A 68 3.35 -15.89 1.08
CA GLN A 68 3.86 -14.53 1.15
C GLN A 68 2.78 -13.63 1.76
N ASP A 69 2.76 -13.58 3.08
CA ASP A 69 2.05 -12.55 3.83
C ASP A 69 2.96 -11.35 4.07
N LEU A 70 2.43 -10.19 3.75
CA LEU A 70 3.03 -8.88 3.88
C LEU A 70 2.42 -8.15 5.06
N LYS A 71 3.27 -7.48 5.84
CA LYS A 71 2.85 -6.68 6.99
C LYS A 71 3.06 -5.21 6.68
N PHE A 72 2.01 -4.43 6.91
CA PHE A 72 1.99 -2.99 6.74
C PHE A 72 1.63 -2.37 8.08
N ALA A 73 2.48 -1.50 8.61
CA ALA A 73 2.18 -0.69 9.78
C ALA A 73 1.85 0.72 9.31
N LEU A 74 0.69 1.22 9.71
CA LEU A 74 0.18 2.54 9.36
C LEU A 74 -0.05 3.36 10.64
N CYS A 75 0.14 4.66 10.54
CA CYS A 75 -0.36 5.59 11.54
C CYS A 75 -1.88 5.40 11.71
N ASN A 76 -2.34 5.35 12.96
CA ASN A 76 -3.74 5.18 13.30
C ASN A 76 -4.28 6.30 14.20
N VAL A 77 -3.60 7.45 14.25
CA VAL A 77 -3.98 8.56 15.14
C VAL A 77 -5.43 9.02 14.90
N ASP A 78 -5.87 9.08 13.64
CA ASP A 78 -7.25 9.45 13.31
C ASP A 78 -8.25 8.28 13.37
N GLY A 79 -7.77 7.04 13.55
CA GLY A 79 -8.60 5.84 13.68
C GLY A 79 -9.37 5.42 12.43
N VAL A 80 -9.35 6.20 11.34
CA VAL A 80 -10.17 6.00 10.13
C VAL A 80 -9.86 4.65 9.47
N VAL A 81 -8.60 4.41 9.12
CA VAL A 81 -8.17 3.21 8.39
C VAL A 81 -8.42 1.94 9.20
N SER A 82 -8.06 1.93 10.50
CA SER A 82 -8.30 0.77 11.36
C SER A 82 -9.79 0.48 11.53
N THR A 83 -10.63 1.50 11.63
CA THR A 83 -12.08 1.34 11.75
C THR A 83 -12.67 0.75 10.49
N THR A 84 -12.30 1.25 9.32
CA THR A 84 -12.77 0.72 8.03
C THR A 84 -12.38 -0.75 7.86
N ILE A 85 -11.12 -1.12 8.12
CA ILE A 85 -10.68 -2.52 7.94
C ILE A 85 -11.28 -3.43 9.01
N ARG A 86 -11.38 -2.99 10.27
CA ARG A 86 -12.04 -3.76 11.33
C ARG A 86 -13.48 -4.06 10.97
N ASN A 87 -14.21 -3.08 10.45
CA ASN A 87 -15.58 -3.26 9.98
C ASN A 87 -15.65 -4.22 8.80
N ALA A 88 -14.68 -4.16 7.88
CA ALA A 88 -14.58 -5.10 6.76
C ALA A 88 -14.46 -6.55 7.25
N LEU A 89 -13.50 -6.79 8.17
CA LEU A 89 -13.22 -8.13 8.70
C LEU A 89 -14.39 -8.66 9.52
N ALA A 90 -15.03 -7.82 10.35
CA ALA A 90 -16.18 -8.20 11.15
C ALA A 90 -17.39 -8.61 10.30
N ASN A 91 -17.63 -7.91 9.19
CA ASN A 91 -18.74 -8.16 8.28
C ASN A 91 -18.38 -9.08 7.10
N ARG A 92 -17.16 -9.63 7.07
CA ARG A 92 -16.64 -10.48 5.98
C ARG A 92 -16.74 -9.81 4.60
N LEU A 93 -16.55 -8.49 4.56
CA LEU A 93 -16.48 -7.73 3.32
C LEU A 93 -15.15 -8.00 2.62
N SER A 94 -15.17 -7.96 1.28
CA SER A 94 -13.95 -8.01 0.49
C SER A 94 -13.11 -6.76 0.75
N ALA A 95 -11.90 -6.97 1.24
CA ALA A 95 -10.93 -5.92 1.53
C ALA A 95 -9.61 -6.21 0.80
N SER A 96 -9.11 -5.23 0.04
CA SER A 96 -7.86 -5.34 -0.70
C SER A 96 -6.96 -4.14 -0.45
N LEU A 97 -5.66 -4.36 -0.64
CA LEU A 97 -4.62 -3.37 -0.51
C LEU A 97 -3.78 -3.39 -1.78
N THR A 98 -3.70 -2.27 -2.47
CA THR A 98 -2.84 -2.08 -3.65
C THR A 98 -1.66 -1.22 -3.27
N TYR A 99 -0.47 -1.74 -3.52
CA TYR A 99 0.79 -1.06 -3.28
C TYR A 99 1.38 -0.50 -4.58
N ARG A 100 1.91 0.73 -4.53
CA ARG A 100 2.59 1.37 -5.66
C ARG A 100 3.83 2.13 -5.20
N CYS A 101 4.86 2.09 -6.02
CA CYS A 101 6.02 2.97 -5.91
C CYS A 101 5.90 4.08 -6.94
N PHE A 102 6.03 5.34 -6.53
CA PHE A 102 6.27 6.47 -7.42
C PHE A 102 7.70 6.99 -7.24
N ILE A 103 8.19 7.77 -8.20
CA ILE A 103 9.43 8.53 -8.06
C ILE A 103 9.03 9.99 -7.88
N SER A 104 9.64 10.72 -6.95
CA SER A 104 9.29 12.13 -6.66
C SER A 104 9.34 13.06 -7.88
N THR A 105 10.13 12.71 -8.91
CA THR A 105 10.25 13.44 -10.18
C THR A 105 9.27 12.98 -11.26
N ASP A 106 8.56 11.86 -11.06
CA ASP A 106 7.59 11.29 -12.01
C ASP A 106 6.40 10.66 -11.27
N LEU A 107 5.35 11.46 -11.10
CA LEU A 107 4.06 11.06 -10.51
C LEU A 107 3.01 10.71 -11.57
N ALA A 108 3.39 10.67 -12.86
CA ALA A 108 2.44 10.43 -13.96
C ALA A 108 2.09 8.94 -14.12
N ALA A 109 2.90 8.05 -13.57
CA ALA A 109 2.62 6.62 -13.49
C ALA A 109 3.46 5.95 -12.38
N PRO A 110 3.02 4.80 -11.84
CA PRO A 110 3.86 3.99 -10.95
C PRO A 110 5.18 3.60 -11.61
N ALA A 111 6.27 3.67 -10.84
CA ALA A 111 7.63 3.35 -11.27
C ALA A 111 7.87 1.84 -11.45
N GLU A 112 7.06 1.01 -10.79
CA GLU A 112 7.00 -0.45 -10.93
C GLU A 112 5.55 -0.90 -11.09
N VAL A 113 5.38 -2.14 -11.55
CA VAL A 113 4.06 -2.77 -11.68
C VAL A 113 3.42 -2.84 -10.29
N PRO A 114 2.27 -2.17 -10.06
CA PRO A 114 1.54 -2.29 -8.82
C PRO A 114 1.14 -3.73 -8.54
N TYR A 115 1.08 -4.10 -7.27
CA TYR A 115 0.50 -5.39 -6.87
C TYR A 115 -0.60 -5.20 -5.84
N THR A 116 -1.61 -6.05 -5.92
CA THR A 116 -2.79 -6.02 -5.06
C THR A 116 -2.84 -7.28 -4.21
N LEU A 117 -3.10 -7.11 -2.93
CA LEU A 117 -3.14 -8.15 -1.90
C LEU A 117 -4.52 -8.19 -1.28
N LYS A 118 -4.94 -9.39 -0.85
CA LYS A 118 -6.14 -9.59 -0.05
C LYS A 118 -5.79 -9.35 1.41
N ILE A 119 -6.52 -8.46 2.08
CA ILE A 119 -6.34 -8.24 3.51
C ILE A 119 -6.88 -9.48 4.25
N LYS A 120 -6.04 -10.08 5.10
CA LYS A 120 -6.37 -11.31 5.83
C LYS A 120 -6.73 -11.03 7.28
N SER A 121 -5.96 -10.16 7.94
CA SER A 121 -6.13 -9.81 9.34
C SER A 121 -5.48 -8.47 9.65
N GLY A 122 -5.73 -7.95 10.84
CA GLY A 122 -5.03 -6.78 11.34
C GLY A 122 -5.10 -6.66 12.86
N TYR A 123 -4.16 -5.91 13.40
CA TYR A 123 -4.05 -5.54 14.80
C TYR A 123 -4.01 -4.02 14.91
N TRP A 124 -4.62 -3.46 15.95
CA TRP A 124 -4.84 -2.02 16.04
C TRP A 124 -4.59 -1.57 17.47
N THR A 125 -3.78 -0.52 17.61
CA THR A 125 -3.64 0.27 18.84
C THR A 125 -4.22 1.67 18.60
N ALA A 126 -4.16 2.53 19.62
CA ALA A 126 -4.59 3.92 19.48
C ALA A 126 -3.74 4.71 18.45
N THR A 127 -2.49 4.30 18.21
CA THR A 127 -1.54 5.06 17.38
C THR A 127 -1.07 4.31 16.15
N GLU A 128 -1.24 2.99 16.10
CA GLU A 128 -0.74 2.15 15.02
C GLU A 128 -1.78 1.12 14.56
N ALA A 129 -1.87 0.94 13.24
CA ALA A 129 -2.67 -0.07 12.57
C ALA A 129 -1.74 -1.02 11.81
N GLN A 130 -1.64 -2.26 12.26
CA GLN A 130 -0.89 -3.32 11.60
C GLN A 130 -1.84 -4.16 10.74
N ILE A 131 -1.58 -4.24 9.44
CA ILE A 131 -2.38 -4.98 8.48
C ILE A 131 -1.54 -6.12 7.93
N THR A 132 -2.09 -7.33 7.95
CA THR A 132 -1.51 -8.48 7.26
C THR A 132 -2.31 -8.76 5.99
N ALA A 133 -1.64 -8.68 4.85
CA ALA A 133 -2.24 -8.94 3.54
C ALA A 133 -1.38 -9.94 2.76
N GLY A 134 -2.02 -10.83 2.00
CA GLY A 134 -1.30 -11.83 1.20
C GLY A 134 -1.74 -11.80 -0.25
N TYR A 135 -0.92 -12.38 -1.13
CA TYR A 135 -1.29 -12.52 -2.55
C TYR A 135 -2.62 -13.27 -2.69
N MET A 136 -3.44 -12.82 -3.63
CA MET A 136 -4.70 -13.49 -3.95
C MET A 136 -4.37 -14.87 -4.50
N ASN A 137 -4.86 -15.90 -3.81
CA ASN A 137 -4.59 -17.28 -4.21
C ASN A 137 -5.35 -17.56 -5.52
N ILE A 138 -4.64 -17.98 -6.57
CA ILE A 138 -5.21 -18.28 -7.90
C ILE A 138 -6.22 -19.46 -7.90
N LEU A 139 -6.41 -20.11 -6.75
CA LEU A 139 -7.34 -21.21 -6.53
C LEU A 139 -8.65 -20.78 -5.83
N ASP A 140 -8.77 -19.52 -5.41
CA ASP A 140 -9.94 -18.97 -4.70
C ASP A 140 -10.90 -18.29 -5.71
N THR A 141 -11.15 -18.94 -6.85
CA THR A 141 -12.16 -18.59 -7.88
C THR A 141 -13.31 -19.57 -7.83
#